data_AF-A0A843IAP0-F1
#
_entry.id   AF-A0A843IAP0-F1
#
_cell.length_a   1.000
_cell.length_b   1.000
_cell.length_c   1.000
_cell.angle_alpha   90.00
_cell.angle_beta   90.00
_cell.angle_gamma   90.00
#
_symmetry.space_group_name_H-M   'P 1'
#
loop_
_entity.id
_entity.type
_entity.pdbx_description
1 polymer ?
#
loop_
_entity_poly.entity_id
_entity_poly.type
_entity_poly.pdbx_seq_one_letter_code
_entity_poly.pdbx_strand_id
1 'polypeptide(L)'
;GMTVEKEIKGLGYSPEHLYQTSDSSMIPDYDKMGFAYLSYEAFPVSDVPYNVLLVKYDGNSSNYEKQLDDDLTRDYSSFLPRAQHPSFAEFQDETEQHQMMTDVIPVIFIIISMLTLLTTMTRIINNQRMQIGVLKALGFKNRTIMFHYISYGFWMVLAGSILGLILGPLTLPPIMFEEMADLYSIPYWLTGFNISFIVVTLLMVVLAALISYFACRNIVNESPSSAIRPKIPKVSTSGFLEKLGIWKKFSFNVRWNYRDAKRNKFRALMSIVGVMACTLIIVASFGCMDGFDEMKEWEYTDINHYSSKLVLEDNITASQIDYIADDVGGEKLMESSIEIKSGDIKKSGVITVLDDNKLYTPTDDNKNPISISSNEVSISTKMAQLLGVGVGDTIKWHIMGSDKWISTKVDKIHSDPTSQGIIVSKEKLDDLGLNYTATSVISSHGVDKNYSGVKTIFSMDSLTDSWDDMMESSMTIIYLLTAFASLLSVIVLYNLGLLSFTEIKREFATLKVLGFKSSQLRKLLLTQNLWFTTIGFVIGVPLGREVLQYLWGTMGDSFYLKANISLKTLIITFLITYVVSILVNLMFSGKIKKLNMVESLKDNE
;
A
#
# COMPACT_ATOMS: atom_id res chain seq x y z
N GLY A 1 39.94 12.32 3.05
CA GLY A 1 39.21 13.57 3.37
C GLY A 1 40.16 14.74 3.60
N MET A 2 39.73 15.96 3.28
CA MET A 2 40.46 17.22 3.52
C MET A 2 39.85 17.94 4.72
N THR A 3 40.67 18.31 5.71
CA THR A 3 40.19 19.12 6.85
C THR A 3 40.27 20.59 6.49
N VAL A 4 39.13 21.28 6.54
CA VAL A 4 39.00 22.70 6.22
C VAL A 4 38.46 23.44 7.43
N GLU A 5 39.25 24.35 7.98
CA GLU A 5 38.83 25.22 9.09
C GLU A 5 38.44 26.59 8.54
N LYS A 6 37.15 26.94 8.64
CA LYS A 6 36.59 28.21 8.17
C LYS A 6 35.56 28.73 9.17
N GLU A 7 35.40 30.05 9.19
CA GLU A 7 34.35 30.71 9.97
C GLU A 7 32.99 30.51 9.29
N ILE A 8 32.00 30.00 10.02
CA ILE A 8 30.62 29.86 9.54
C ILE A 8 29.99 31.25 9.44
N LYS A 9 29.71 31.71 8.22
CA LYS A 9 29.09 33.03 7.97
C LYS A 9 27.57 33.03 8.04
N GLY A 10 26.94 31.87 7.95
CA GLY A 10 25.49 31.70 8.03
C GLY A 10 25.07 30.25 7.81
N LEU A 11 23.80 29.97 8.07
CA LEU A 11 23.15 28.68 7.81
C LEU A 11 22.11 28.88 6.70
N GLY A 12 21.86 27.86 5.89
CA GLY A 12 20.89 27.91 4.80
C GLY A 12 20.41 26.51 4.40
N TYR A 13 19.27 26.46 3.72
CA TYR A 13 18.69 25.21 3.19
C TYR A 13 19.13 25.00 1.74
N SER A 14 19.43 23.74 1.38
CA SER A 14 19.71 23.35 0.00
C SER A 14 18.56 22.48 -0.52
N PRO A 15 17.85 22.90 -1.59
CA PRO A 15 16.80 22.06 -2.19
C PRO A 15 17.36 20.80 -2.86
N GLU A 16 18.68 20.73 -3.09
CA GLU A 16 19.34 19.54 -3.64
C GLU A 16 19.49 18.43 -2.59
N HIS A 17 19.38 18.76 -1.28
CA HIS A 17 19.57 17.82 -0.17
C HIS A 17 18.32 17.77 0.72
N LEU A 18 17.17 17.46 0.14
CA LEU A 18 15.90 17.35 0.88
C LEU A 18 15.92 16.17 1.88
N TYR A 19 16.58 15.10 1.48
CA TYR A 19 16.89 13.91 2.25
C TYR A 19 18.41 13.68 2.13
N GLN A 20 19.10 13.50 3.25
CA GLN A 20 20.55 13.32 3.22
C GLN A 20 20.97 12.24 4.20
N THR A 21 21.37 11.11 3.67
CA THR A 21 21.94 10.02 4.43
C THR A 21 23.46 10.12 4.42
N SER A 22 24.12 9.65 5.47
CA SER A 22 25.57 9.54 5.44
C SER A 22 26.00 8.50 4.41
N ASP A 23 27.26 8.58 3.97
CA ASP A 23 27.86 7.50 3.18
C ASP A 23 27.96 6.18 3.97
N SER A 24 27.44 6.08 5.20
CA SER A 24 27.53 4.93 6.10
C SER A 24 26.19 4.51 6.73
N SER A 25 25.09 5.19 6.40
CA SER A 25 23.77 4.94 6.97
C SER A 25 22.69 5.22 5.93
N MET A 26 21.54 4.59 6.07
CA MET A 26 20.34 4.89 5.28
C MET A 26 19.42 5.91 5.97
N ILE A 27 19.86 6.50 7.09
CA ILE A 27 19.09 7.53 7.80
C ILE A 27 19.94 8.79 7.89
N PRO A 28 19.33 9.97 7.77
CA PRO A 28 20.00 11.22 8.09
C PRO A 28 20.51 11.24 9.52
N ASP A 29 21.83 11.36 9.68
CA ASP A 29 22.50 11.65 10.95
C ASP A 29 23.08 13.06 10.88
N TYR A 30 22.27 14.04 11.30
CA TYR A 30 22.63 15.45 11.28
C TYR A 30 23.74 15.82 12.29
N ASP A 31 24.07 14.94 13.23
CA ASP A 31 25.20 15.12 14.16
C ASP A 31 26.53 14.74 13.50
N LYS A 32 26.51 13.79 12.56
CA LYS A 32 27.71 13.29 11.87
C LYS A 32 27.91 13.88 10.47
N MET A 33 26.85 14.33 9.80
CA MET A 33 26.89 14.78 8.41
C MET A 33 26.25 16.15 8.20
N GLY A 34 26.85 16.93 7.29
CA GLY A 34 26.29 18.18 6.80
C GLY A 34 27.00 18.65 5.54
N PHE A 35 26.52 19.74 4.95
CA PHE A 35 27.13 20.39 3.80
C PHE A 35 27.51 21.83 4.14
N ALA A 36 28.55 22.32 3.47
CA ALA A 36 28.96 23.72 3.55
C ALA A 36 29.10 24.28 2.14
N TYR A 37 28.50 25.44 1.91
CA TYR A 37 28.73 26.21 0.70
C TYR A 37 29.93 27.12 0.90
N LEU A 38 30.92 26.98 0.03
CA LEU A 38 32.15 27.77 0.04
C LEU A 38 32.26 28.52 -1.28
N SER A 39 32.64 29.79 -1.24
CA SER A 39 33.04 30.50 -2.45
C SER A 39 34.28 29.83 -3.04
N TYR A 40 34.42 29.85 -4.36
CA TYR A 40 35.58 29.30 -5.06
C TYR A 40 36.92 29.74 -4.44
N GLU A 41 37.08 31.02 -4.15
CA GLU A 41 38.28 31.59 -3.53
C GLU A 41 38.60 31.03 -2.13
N ALA A 42 37.60 30.49 -1.44
CA ALA A 42 37.73 29.94 -0.10
C ALA A 42 38.01 28.43 -0.09
N PHE A 43 37.84 27.75 -1.23
CA PHE A 43 38.05 26.31 -1.34
C PHE A 43 39.54 25.99 -1.55
N PRO A 44 40.13 24.98 -0.87
CA PRO A 44 41.58 24.80 -0.84
C PRO A 44 42.18 24.15 -2.10
N VAL A 45 41.41 24.05 -3.18
CA VAL A 45 41.78 23.36 -4.43
C VAL A 45 41.64 24.33 -5.59
N SER A 46 42.68 24.45 -6.41
CA SER A 46 42.76 25.42 -7.52
C SER A 46 41.99 25.01 -8.78
N ASP A 47 41.77 23.71 -9.00
CA ASP A 47 40.97 23.16 -10.10
C ASP A 47 39.71 22.50 -9.54
N VAL A 48 38.62 23.28 -9.46
CA VAL A 48 37.28 22.73 -9.21
C VAL A 48 36.58 22.58 -10.56
N PRO A 49 36.28 21.36 -11.02
CA PRO A 49 35.54 21.18 -12.26
C PRO A 49 34.11 21.70 -12.08
N TYR A 50 33.74 22.72 -12.87
CA TYR A 50 32.35 23.18 -13.00
C TYR A 50 31.68 22.37 -14.12
N ASN A 51 31.07 21.24 -13.79
CA ASN A 51 30.46 20.34 -14.77
C ASN A 51 28.92 20.36 -14.77
N VAL A 52 28.28 21.18 -13.91
CA VAL A 52 26.82 21.26 -13.81
C VAL A 52 26.35 22.69 -14.06
N LEU A 53 25.46 22.86 -15.04
CA LEU A 53 24.76 24.11 -15.34
C LEU A 53 23.28 23.95 -15.03
N LEU A 54 22.79 24.70 -14.03
CA LEU A 54 21.37 24.77 -13.73
C LEU A 54 20.72 25.79 -14.66
N VAL A 55 19.89 25.32 -15.59
CA VAL A 55 19.23 26.17 -16.58
C VAL A 55 17.71 26.15 -16.40
N LYS A 56 17.11 27.33 -16.40
CA LYS A 56 15.65 27.50 -16.48
C LYS A 56 15.26 27.77 -17.92
N TYR A 57 14.35 26.96 -18.45
CA TYR A 57 13.84 27.07 -19.81
C TYR A 57 12.31 27.06 -19.81
N ASP A 58 11.72 27.57 -20.89
CA ASP A 58 10.27 27.55 -21.11
C ASP A 58 9.88 26.36 -22.01
N GLY A 59 8.76 25.70 -21.71
CA GLY A 59 8.23 24.59 -22.51
C GLY A 59 8.57 23.20 -21.96
N ASN A 60 8.67 22.21 -22.86
CA ASN A 60 8.89 20.80 -22.50
C ASN A 60 10.40 20.48 -22.48
N SER A 61 10.84 19.70 -21.48
CA SER A 61 12.22 19.24 -21.30
C SER A 61 12.78 18.57 -22.56
N SER A 62 12.00 17.72 -23.23
CA SER A 62 12.46 17.03 -24.44
C SER A 62 12.68 17.97 -25.64
N ASN A 63 11.95 19.09 -25.72
CA ASN A 63 12.16 20.08 -26.77
C ASN A 63 13.42 20.89 -26.49
N TYR A 64 13.66 21.23 -25.23
CA TYR A 64 14.85 21.94 -24.81
C TYR A 64 16.11 21.08 -24.94
N GLU A 65 16.04 19.79 -24.59
CA GLU A 65 17.11 18.82 -24.82
C GLU A 65 17.46 18.72 -26.32
N LYS A 66 16.45 18.68 -27.20
CA LYS A 66 16.69 18.71 -28.65
C LYS A 66 17.36 20.00 -29.13
N GLN A 67 16.96 21.15 -28.58
CA GLN A 67 17.62 22.42 -28.89
C GLN A 67 19.07 22.44 -28.41
N LEU A 68 19.34 21.90 -27.22
CA LEU A 68 20.70 21.71 -26.70
C LEU A 68 21.52 20.79 -27.61
N ASP A 69 20.94 19.68 -28.08
CA ASP A 69 21.60 18.77 -29.02
C ASP A 69 21.98 19.47 -30.34
N ASP A 70 21.08 20.31 -30.86
CA ASP A 70 21.27 21.05 -32.11
C ASP A 70 22.31 22.19 -31.94
N ASP A 71 22.27 22.94 -30.83
CA ASP A 71 23.08 24.14 -30.62
C ASP A 71 24.45 23.86 -29.97
N LEU A 72 24.54 22.91 -29.04
CA LEU A 72 25.78 22.56 -28.33
C LEU A 72 26.53 21.37 -28.93
N THR A 73 26.03 20.78 -30.03
CA THR A 73 26.73 19.76 -30.82
C THR A 73 27.38 18.62 -30.01
N ARG A 74 26.75 18.20 -28.89
CA ARG A 74 27.24 17.18 -27.92
C ARG A 74 28.40 17.59 -27.00
N ASP A 75 28.62 18.88 -26.77
CA ASP A 75 29.58 19.36 -25.76
C ASP A 75 29.07 19.20 -24.31
N TYR A 76 27.98 18.45 -24.09
CA TYR A 76 27.42 18.15 -22.77
C TYR A 76 27.24 16.64 -22.59
N SER A 77 27.48 16.15 -21.37
CA SER A 77 27.49 14.71 -21.07
C SER A 77 26.10 14.14 -20.78
N SER A 78 25.24 14.91 -20.12
CA SER A 78 23.88 14.50 -19.76
C SER A 78 22.98 15.72 -19.54
N PHE A 79 21.70 15.56 -19.84
CA PHE A 79 20.66 16.52 -19.50
C PHE A 79 19.68 15.84 -18.55
N LEU A 80 19.56 16.38 -17.33
CA LEU A 80 18.67 15.85 -16.31
C LEU A 80 17.52 16.83 -16.06
N PRO A 81 16.28 16.51 -16.51
CA PRO A 81 15.10 17.29 -16.16
C PRO A 81 14.88 17.31 -14.64
N ARG A 82 14.35 18.42 -14.11
CA ARG A 82 13.96 18.51 -12.68
C ARG A 82 13.10 17.33 -12.22
N ALA A 83 12.16 16.89 -13.06
CA ALA A 83 11.26 15.78 -12.75
C ALA A 83 11.99 14.43 -12.55
N GLN A 84 13.23 14.31 -13.03
CA GLN A 84 14.07 13.12 -12.90
C GLN A 84 15.21 13.32 -11.89
N HIS A 85 15.33 14.51 -11.28
CA HIS A 85 16.32 14.75 -10.24
C HIS A 85 15.91 13.98 -8.97
N PRO A 86 16.77 13.15 -8.36
CA PRO A 86 16.41 12.29 -7.22
C PRO A 86 15.70 13.03 -6.10
N SER A 87 16.25 14.16 -5.63
CA SER A 87 15.65 14.97 -4.54
C SER A 87 14.25 15.53 -4.84
N PHE A 88 13.84 15.58 -6.12
CA PHE A 88 12.48 15.96 -6.50
C PHE A 88 11.62 14.73 -6.82
N ALA A 89 12.17 13.77 -7.57
CA ALA A 89 11.47 12.56 -7.99
C ALA A 89 11.07 11.70 -6.79
N GLU A 90 11.98 11.44 -5.85
CA GLU A 90 11.69 10.61 -4.67
C GLU A 90 10.59 11.22 -3.79
N PHE A 91 10.68 12.53 -3.51
CA PHE A 91 9.66 13.23 -2.74
C PHE A 91 8.31 13.31 -3.48
N GLN A 92 8.34 13.45 -4.81
CA GLN A 92 7.14 13.42 -5.65
C GLN A 92 6.50 12.02 -5.64
N ASP A 93 7.30 10.96 -5.76
CA ASP A 93 6.86 9.57 -5.73
C ASP A 93 6.24 9.23 -4.37
N GLU A 94 6.86 9.67 -3.27
CA GLU A 94 6.29 9.53 -1.92
C GLU A 94 4.97 10.29 -1.77
N THR A 95 4.90 11.52 -2.28
CA THR A 95 3.66 12.32 -2.29
C THR A 95 2.56 11.62 -3.09
N GLU A 96 2.88 11.06 -4.25
CA GLU A 96 1.95 10.31 -5.10
C GLU A 96 1.47 9.02 -4.42
N GLN A 97 2.36 8.31 -3.72
CA GLN A 97 2.02 7.14 -2.92
C GLN A 97 1.02 7.48 -1.82
N HIS A 98 1.25 8.54 -1.05
CA HIS A 98 0.29 9.01 -0.03
C HIS A 98 -1.03 9.48 -0.64
N GLN A 99 -0.99 10.13 -1.81
CA GLN A 99 -2.19 10.54 -2.53
C GLN A 99 -3.02 9.32 -2.98
N MET A 100 -2.37 8.28 -3.50
CA MET A 100 -3.03 7.01 -3.86
C MET A 100 -3.69 6.34 -2.67
N MET A 101 -3.02 6.30 -1.51
CA MET A 101 -3.64 5.79 -0.27
C MET A 101 -4.90 6.61 0.09
N THR A 102 -4.85 7.93 -0.10
CA THR A 102 -5.98 8.85 0.12
C THR A 102 -7.10 8.68 -0.89
N ASP A 103 -6.82 8.21 -2.10
CA ASP A 103 -7.85 8.00 -3.13
C ASP A 103 -8.52 6.63 -3.02
N VAL A 104 -7.75 5.57 -2.75
CA VAL A 104 -8.26 4.18 -2.76
C VAL A 104 -8.97 3.83 -1.44
N ILE A 105 -8.36 4.11 -0.29
CA ILE A 105 -8.85 3.63 1.00
C ILE A 105 -10.21 4.26 1.37
N PRO A 106 -10.40 5.60 1.28
CA PRO A 106 -11.69 6.21 1.62
C PRO A 106 -12.85 5.71 0.78
N VAL A 107 -12.65 5.36 -0.51
CA VAL A 107 -13.72 4.78 -1.34
C VAL A 107 -14.28 3.51 -0.71
N ILE A 108 -13.43 2.65 -0.14
CA ILE A 108 -13.85 1.44 0.57
C ILE A 108 -14.67 1.80 1.81
N PHE A 109 -14.20 2.78 2.61
CA PHE A 109 -14.93 3.27 3.79
C PHE A 109 -16.29 3.87 3.42
N ILE A 110 -16.38 4.61 2.31
CA ILE A 110 -17.62 5.19 1.80
C ILE A 110 -18.60 4.06 1.43
N ILE A 111 -18.17 3.07 0.64
CA ILE A 111 -19.02 1.94 0.23
C ILE A 111 -19.58 1.21 1.46
N ILE A 112 -18.74 0.92 2.45
CA ILE A 112 -19.15 0.24 3.68
C ILE A 112 -20.12 1.11 4.50
N SER A 113 -19.79 2.38 4.70
CA SER A 113 -20.62 3.35 5.41
C SER A 113 -22.02 3.46 4.77
N MET A 114 -22.07 3.50 3.45
CA MET A 114 -23.30 3.57 2.67
C MET A 114 -24.13 2.28 2.77
N LEU A 115 -23.48 1.10 2.72
CA LEU A 115 -24.15 -0.19 2.92
C LEU A 115 -24.70 -0.36 4.35
N THR A 116 -23.95 0.08 5.36
CA THR A 116 -24.37 0.04 6.76
C THR A 116 -25.51 1.04 7.04
N LEU A 117 -25.52 2.20 6.38
CA LEU A 117 -26.64 3.13 6.44
C LEU A 117 -27.90 2.54 5.79
N LEU A 118 -27.78 1.98 4.59
CA LEU A 118 -28.88 1.37 3.85
C LEU A 118 -29.55 0.26 4.66
N THR A 119 -28.76 -0.62 5.27
CA THR A 119 -29.27 -1.71 6.13
C THR A 119 -29.99 -1.17 7.35
N THR A 120 -29.38 -0.21 8.05
CA THR A 120 -29.92 0.37 9.28
C THR A 120 -31.25 1.07 9.00
N MET A 121 -31.33 1.88 7.93
CA MET A 121 -32.57 2.54 7.53
C MET A 121 -33.65 1.54 7.15
N THR A 122 -33.31 0.57 6.29
CA THR A 122 -34.26 -0.49 5.90
C THR A 122 -34.80 -1.22 7.13
N ARG A 123 -33.95 -1.50 8.13
CA ARG A 123 -34.37 -2.13 9.40
C ARG A 123 -35.32 -1.25 10.20
N ILE A 124 -34.97 0.03 10.43
CA ILE A 124 -35.79 0.97 11.21
C ILE A 124 -37.19 1.09 10.60
N ILE A 125 -37.27 1.28 9.29
CA ILE A 125 -38.55 1.50 8.59
C ILE A 125 -39.40 0.23 8.56
N ASN A 126 -38.78 -0.95 8.41
CA ASN A 126 -39.52 -2.21 8.51
C ASN A 126 -40.08 -2.43 9.93
N ASN A 127 -39.31 -2.10 10.98
CA ASN A 127 -39.78 -2.20 12.37
C ASN A 127 -40.91 -1.20 12.68
N GLN A 128 -40.91 -0.04 12.02
CA GLN A 128 -41.92 1.01 12.18
C GLN A 128 -43.00 0.99 11.09
N ARG A 129 -43.08 -0.08 10.28
CA ARG A 129 -44.00 -0.17 9.13
C ARG A 129 -45.47 0.00 9.53
N MET A 130 -45.88 -0.59 10.66
CA MET A 130 -47.24 -0.44 11.18
C MET A 130 -47.54 1.01 11.58
N GLN A 131 -46.59 1.67 12.25
CA GLN A 131 -46.70 3.07 12.66
C GLN A 131 -46.84 4.00 11.44
N ILE A 132 -46.07 3.73 10.38
CA ILE A 132 -46.20 4.42 9.08
C ILE A 132 -47.62 4.23 8.49
N GLY A 133 -48.17 3.02 8.58
CA GLY A 133 -49.53 2.71 8.13
C GLY A 133 -50.59 3.51 8.90
N VAL A 134 -50.47 3.58 10.23
CA VAL A 134 -51.36 4.37 11.10
C VAL A 134 -51.28 5.86 10.78
N LEU A 135 -50.07 6.41 10.64
CA LEU A 135 -49.88 7.82 10.26
C LEU A 135 -50.54 8.15 8.92
N LYS A 136 -50.41 7.28 7.92
CA LYS A 136 -51.10 7.49 6.63
C LYS A 136 -52.62 7.39 6.77
N ALA A 137 -53.14 6.47 7.59
CA ALA A 137 -54.57 6.34 7.85
C ALA A 137 -55.15 7.59 8.55
N LEU A 138 -54.33 8.26 9.37
CA LEU A 138 -54.65 9.54 10.01
C LEU A 138 -54.51 10.75 9.06
N GLY A 139 -54.13 10.54 7.79
CA GLY A 139 -54.08 11.59 6.77
C GLY A 139 -52.72 12.24 6.55
N PHE A 140 -51.63 11.74 7.15
CA PHE A 140 -50.28 12.25 6.87
C PHE A 140 -49.85 11.96 5.43
N LYS A 141 -49.32 12.98 4.75
CA LYS A 141 -48.82 12.85 3.37
C LYS A 141 -47.56 11.99 3.32
N ASN A 142 -47.42 11.16 2.29
CA ASN A 142 -46.23 10.32 2.07
C ASN A 142 -44.93 11.14 2.07
N ARG A 143 -44.93 12.37 1.55
CA ARG A 143 -43.76 13.27 1.55
C ARG A 143 -43.32 13.63 2.97
N THR A 144 -44.24 13.93 3.86
CA THR A 144 -43.91 14.29 5.26
C THR A 144 -43.26 13.11 5.99
N ILE A 145 -43.82 11.91 5.80
CA ILE A 145 -43.26 10.67 6.36
C ILE A 145 -41.88 10.39 5.75
N MET A 146 -41.73 10.56 4.43
CA MET A 146 -40.46 10.39 3.73
C MET A 146 -39.36 11.30 4.30
N PHE A 147 -39.62 12.60 4.43
CA PHE A 147 -38.65 13.55 4.98
C PHE A 147 -38.25 13.23 6.42
N HIS A 148 -39.21 12.78 7.24
CA HIS A 148 -38.90 12.34 8.61
C HIS A 148 -37.87 11.20 8.61
N TYR A 149 -38.04 10.18 7.77
CA TYR A 149 -37.08 9.07 7.75
C TYR A 149 -35.75 9.38 7.07
N ILE A 150 -35.75 10.20 6.01
CA ILE A 150 -34.51 10.69 5.38
C ILE A 150 -33.68 11.50 6.38
N SER A 151 -34.34 12.25 7.28
CA SER A 151 -33.65 13.08 8.27
C SER A 151 -32.75 12.26 9.22
N TYR A 152 -33.09 10.99 9.51
CA TYR A 152 -32.23 10.14 10.33
C TYR A 152 -30.86 9.92 9.68
N GLY A 153 -30.82 9.60 8.39
CA GLY A 153 -29.56 9.42 7.68
C GLY A 153 -28.81 10.72 7.45
N PHE A 154 -29.55 11.79 7.10
CA PHE A 154 -28.99 13.11 6.86
C PHE A 154 -28.25 13.65 8.10
N TRP A 155 -28.92 13.73 9.25
CA TRP A 155 -28.33 14.33 10.44
C TRP A 155 -27.20 13.49 11.04
N MET A 156 -27.30 12.15 10.99
CA MET A 156 -26.20 11.29 11.47
C MET A 156 -24.95 11.45 10.61
N VAL A 157 -25.09 11.43 9.28
CA VAL A 157 -23.94 11.57 8.39
C VAL A 157 -23.40 12.99 8.41
N LEU A 158 -24.25 14.02 8.50
CA LEU A 158 -23.81 15.42 8.64
C LEU A 158 -23.01 15.65 9.93
N ALA A 159 -23.46 15.11 11.07
CA ALA A 159 -22.73 15.25 12.32
C ALA A 159 -21.37 14.54 12.25
N GLY A 160 -21.32 13.30 11.76
CA GLY A 160 -20.06 12.56 11.60
C GLY A 160 -19.11 13.23 10.60
N SER A 161 -19.67 13.79 9.52
CA SER A 161 -18.98 14.58 8.51
C SER A 161 -18.31 15.84 9.08
N ILE A 162 -19.06 16.62 9.87
CA ILE A 162 -18.52 17.81 10.54
C ILE A 162 -17.45 17.42 11.55
N LEU A 163 -17.67 16.37 12.33
CA LEU A 163 -16.67 15.86 13.27
C LEU A 163 -15.41 15.40 12.54
N GLY A 164 -15.52 14.72 11.41
CA GLY A 164 -14.38 14.31 10.58
C GLY A 164 -13.61 15.51 10.02
N LEU A 165 -14.31 16.53 9.51
CA LEU A 165 -13.69 17.77 9.02
C LEU A 165 -12.96 18.55 10.11
N ILE A 166 -13.39 18.44 11.37
CA ILE A 166 -12.75 19.11 12.51
C ILE A 166 -11.59 18.25 13.04
N LEU A 167 -11.86 16.99 13.39
CA LEU A 167 -10.89 16.11 14.04
C LEU A 167 -9.76 15.72 13.09
N GLY A 168 -10.05 15.41 11.82
CA GLY A 168 -9.04 14.94 10.86
C GLY A 168 -7.85 15.89 10.73
N PRO A 169 -8.06 17.17 10.34
CA PRO A 169 -6.98 18.16 10.25
C PRO A 169 -6.34 18.54 11.58
N LEU A 170 -7.03 18.33 12.71
CA LEU A 170 -6.48 18.63 14.04
C LEU A 170 -5.59 17.50 14.57
N THR A 171 -5.85 16.24 14.22
CA THR A 171 -5.14 15.09 14.80
C THR A 171 -4.15 14.44 13.86
N LEU A 172 -4.45 14.31 12.56
CA LEU A 172 -3.61 13.54 11.64
C LEU A 172 -2.31 14.28 11.26
N PRO A 173 -2.32 15.58 10.91
CA PRO A 173 -1.09 16.25 10.50
C PRO A 173 -0.02 16.32 11.59
N PRO A 174 -0.31 16.61 12.88
CA PRO A 174 0.71 16.59 13.92
C PRO A 174 1.41 15.25 14.07
N ILE A 175 0.66 14.14 13.95
CA ILE A 175 1.22 12.79 14.03
C ILE A 175 2.16 12.52 12.85
N MET A 176 1.83 13.01 11.65
CA MET A 176 2.63 12.77 10.45
C MET A 176 3.80 13.75 10.28
N PHE A 177 3.64 15.00 10.70
CA PHE A 177 4.69 16.01 10.55
C PHE A 177 5.90 15.75 11.43
N GLU A 178 5.71 15.21 12.64
CA GLU A 178 6.82 14.90 13.53
C GLU A 178 7.77 13.88 12.86
N GLU A 179 7.21 12.79 12.34
CA GLU A 179 7.95 11.75 11.62
C GLU A 179 8.58 12.25 10.32
N MET A 180 7.83 12.97 9.49
CA MET A 180 8.32 13.46 8.21
C MET A 180 9.38 14.56 8.39
N ALA A 181 9.31 15.35 9.46
CA ALA A 181 10.31 16.38 9.77
C ALA A 181 11.64 15.79 10.24
N ASP A 182 11.64 14.59 10.83
CA ASP A 182 12.87 13.87 11.18
C ASP A 182 13.59 13.37 9.90
N LEU A 183 12.83 13.01 8.86
CA LEU A 183 13.37 12.49 7.61
C LEU A 183 13.74 13.58 6.59
N TYR A 184 12.89 14.60 6.43
CA TYR A 184 13.02 15.60 5.36
C TYR A 184 13.31 17.02 5.88
N SER A 185 14.33 17.65 5.30
CA SER A 185 14.82 18.97 5.69
C SER A 185 14.06 20.11 4.98
N ILE A 186 12.75 20.24 5.27
CA ILE A 186 11.88 21.28 4.69
C ILE A 186 11.77 22.50 5.64
N PRO A 187 11.83 23.75 5.14
CA PRO A 187 11.83 24.96 5.98
C PRO A 187 10.53 25.18 6.76
N TYR A 188 9.40 24.65 6.30
CA TYR A 188 8.11 24.76 7.00
C TYR A 188 7.19 23.60 6.66
N TRP A 189 6.60 23.02 7.70
CA TRP A 189 5.52 22.04 7.61
C TRP A 189 4.20 22.76 7.86
N LEU A 190 3.44 23.02 6.79
CA LEU A 190 2.14 23.67 6.88
C LEU A 190 1.04 22.67 6.58
N THR A 191 -0.02 22.70 7.39
CA THR A 191 -1.22 21.91 7.13
C THR A 191 -1.93 22.46 5.88
N GLY A 192 -1.89 21.69 4.80
CA GLY A 192 -2.68 21.97 3.60
C GLY A 192 -4.15 21.62 3.83
N PHE A 193 -5.06 22.53 3.47
CA PHE A 193 -6.50 22.23 3.42
C PHE A 193 -6.97 22.23 1.97
N ASN A 194 -7.26 21.04 1.43
CA ASN A 194 -7.80 20.90 0.09
C ASN A 194 -9.32 21.04 0.11
N ILE A 195 -9.88 21.76 -0.88
CA ILE A 195 -11.33 21.91 -1.06
C ILE A 195 -12.03 20.56 -1.27
N SER A 196 -11.30 19.54 -1.75
CA SER A 196 -11.77 18.17 -1.90
C SER A 196 -12.40 17.62 -0.62
N PHE A 197 -11.88 17.98 0.57
CA PHE A 197 -12.46 17.55 1.84
C PHE A 197 -13.90 18.01 2.00
N ILE A 198 -14.18 19.28 1.70
CA ILE A 198 -15.54 19.83 1.77
C ILE A 198 -16.44 19.15 0.73
N VAL A 199 -15.94 18.94 -0.49
CA VAL A 199 -16.69 18.29 -1.56
C VAL A 199 -17.06 16.85 -1.19
N VAL A 200 -16.11 16.05 -0.71
CA VAL A 200 -16.35 14.66 -0.26
C VAL A 200 -17.35 14.64 0.89
N THR A 201 -17.22 15.56 1.83
CA THR A 201 -18.12 15.66 2.98
C THR A 201 -19.56 15.99 2.56
N LEU A 202 -19.72 16.96 1.66
CA LEU A 202 -21.02 17.31 1.09
C LEU A 202 -21.61 16.12 0.31
N LEU A 203 -20.78 15.46 -0.50
CA LEU A 203 -21.15 14.28 -1.28
C LEU A 203 -21.62 13.15 -0.36
N MET A 204 -20.95 12.91 0.77
CA MET A 204 -21.38 11.93 1.77
C MET A 204 -22.77 12.22 2.33
N VAL A 205 -23.07 13.47 2.66
CA VAL A 205 -24.39 13.87 3.17
C VAL A 205 -25.47 13.71 2.09
N VAL A 206 -25.18 14.07 0.84
CA VAL A 206 -26.09 13.89 -0.30
C VAL A 206 -26.35 12.40 -0.56
N LEU A 207 -25.30 11.58 -0.61
CA LEU A 207 -25.41 10.13 -0.77
C LEU A 207 -26.22 9.51 0.38
N ALA A 208 -26.01 9.96 1.62
CA ALA A 208 -26.76 9.48 2.77
C ALA A 208 -28.27 9.78 2.68
N ALA A 209 -28.62 10.97 2.20
CA ALA A 209 -30.00 11.34 1.96
C ALA A 209 -30.63 10.50 0.83
N LEU A 210 -29.89 10.29 -0.27
CA LEU A 210 -30.32 9.44 -1.39
C LEU A 210 -30.52 7.98 -0.97
N ILE A 211 -29.58 7.41 -0.23
CA ILE A 211 -29.66 6.03 0.25
C ILE A 211 -30.81 5.86 1.22
N SER A 212 -30.99 6.80 2.14
CA SER A 212 -32.16 6.81 3.03
C SER A 212 -33.45 6.88 2.21
N TYR A 213 -33.52 7.74 1.19
CA TYR A 213 -34.67 7.81 0.29
C TYR A 213 -34.96 6.46 -0.40
N PHE A 214 -33.95 5.80 -0.98
CA PHE A 214 -34.11 4.50 -1.61
C PHE A 214 -34.55 3.42 -0.62
N ALA A 215 -34.02 3.45 0.61
CA ALA A 215 -34.43 2.55 1.69
C ALA A 215 -35.92 2.73 2.07
N CYS A 216 -36.39 3.98 2.13
CA CYS A 216 -37.75 4.34 2.52
C CYS A 216 -38.79 4.17 1.42
N ARG A 217 -38.42 4.42 0.16
CA ARG A 217 -39.36 4.59 -0.97
C ARG A 217 -40.35 3.43 -1.10
N ASN A 218 -39.85 2.20 -1.00
CA ASN A 218 -40.69 1.02 -1.20
C ASN A 218 -41.78 0.88 -0.12
N ILE A 219 -41.46 1.21 1.14
CA ILE A 219 -42.39 1.04 2.27
C ILE A 219 -43.32 2.26 2.40
N VAL A 220 -42.81 3.47 2.18
CA VAL A 220 -43.60 4.71 2.24
C VAL A 220 -44.59 4.80 1.07
N ASN A 221 -44.42 4.04 -0.01
CA ASN A 221 -45.42 3.97 -1.09
C ASN A 221 -46.48 2.87 -0.90
N GLU A 222 -46.38 2.01 0.12
CA GLU A 222 -47.41 1.01 0.39
C GLU A 222 -48.72 1.64 0.85
N SER A 223 -49.86 1.02 0.53
CA SER A 223 -51.17 1.48 1.02
C SER A 223 -51.29 1.32 2.55
N PRO A 224 -52.07 2.17 3.24
CA PRO A 224 -52.23 2.09 4.71
C PRO A 224 -52.71 0.70 5.17
N SER A 225 -53.66 0.12 4.43
CA SER A 225 -54.23 -1.20 4.71
C SER A 225 -53.20 -2.33 4.59
N SER A 226 -52.27 -2.23 3.65
CA SER A 226 -51.17 -3.18 3.50
C SER A 226 -50.11 -3.01 4.59
N ALA A 227 -49.80 -1.77 4.97
CA ALA A 227 -48.76 -1.45 5.95
C ALA A 227 -49.12 -1.91 7.38
N ILE A 228 -50.42 -1.86 7.75
CA ILE A 228 -50.92 -2.31 9.05
C ILE A 228 -50.90 -3.84 9.18
N ARG A 229 -51.05 -4.56 8.07
CA ARG A 229 -51.01 -6.04 8.08
C ARG A 229 -49.59 -6.55 8.32
N PRO A 230 -49.41 -7.64 9.10
CA PRO A 230 -48.12 -8.30 9.26
C PRO A 230 -47.50 -8.65 7.90
N LYS A 231 -46.20 -8.40 7.76
CA LYS A 231 -45.48 -8.70 6.51
C LYS A 231 -45.40 -10.21 6.33
N ILE A 232 -45.93 -10.72 5.22
CA ILE A 232 -45.90 -12.16 4.92
C ILE A 232 -44.44 -12.61 4.78
N PRO A 233 -44.02 -13.70 5.47
CA PRO A 233 -42.67 -14.23 5.32
C PRO A 233 -42.39 -14.58 3.86
N LYS A 234 -41.23 -14.19 3.33
CA LYS A 234 -40.82 -14.60 1.99
C LYS A 234 -40.63 -16.12 1.95
N VAL A 235 -41.38 -16.83 1.11
CA VAL A 235 -41.25 -18.28 0.93
C VAL A 235 -40.05 -18.57 0.03
N SER A 236 -39.13 -19.43 0.48
CA SER A 236 -37.98 -19.86 -0.33
C SER A 236 -38.39 -21.01 -1.25
N THR A 237 -38.27 -20.83 -2.57
CA THR A 237 -38.46 -21.91 -3.54
C THR A 237 -37.26 -22.86 -3.54
N SER A 238 -37.43 -24.12 -3.91
CA SER A 238 -36.32 -25.09 -3.98
C SER A 238 -35.28 -24.65 -5.03
N GLY A 239 -34.00 -24.64 -4.64
CA GLY A 239 -32.87 -24.28 -5.51
C GLY A 239 -32.23 -25.49 -6.19
N PHE A 240 -31.28 -25.24 -7.10
CA PHE A 240 -30.49 -26.29 -7.75
C PHE A 240 -29.75 -27.19 -6.74
N LEU A 241 -29.10 -26.60 -5.73
CA LEU A 241 -28.41 -27.33 -4.65
C LEU A 241 -29.36 -28.26 -3.85
N GLU A 242 -30.64 -27.90 -3.70
CA GLU A 242 -31.60 -28.75 -2.96
C GLU A 242 -32.05 -29.98 -3.77
N LYS A 243 -31.79 -30.00 -5.08
CA LYS A 243 -32.10 -31.12 -5.97
C LYS A 243 -30.97 -32.15 -6.05
N LEU A 244 -29.77 -31.82 -5.57
CA LEU A 244 -28.61 -32.73 -5.56
C LEU A 244 -28.76 -33.80 -4.47
N GLY A 245 -28.35 -35.04 -4.75
CA GLY A 245 -28.44 -36.16 -3.80
C GLY A 245 -27.65 -35.94 -2.50
N ILE A 246 -26.59 -35.14 -2.54
CA ILE A 246 -25.75 -34.77 -1.38
C ILE A 246 -26.53 -33.92 -0.37
N TRP A 247 -27.57 -33.19 -0.81
CA TRP A 247 -28.39 -32.32 0.04
C TRP A 247 -29.02 -33.06 1.23
N LYS A 248 -29.38 -34.33 1.03
CA LYS A 248 -29.96 -35.19 2.08
C LYS A 248 -28.95 -35.54 3.18
N LYS A 249 -27.64 -35.47 2.91
CA LYS A 249 -26.57 -35.74 3.88
C LYS A 249 -26.27 -34.55 4.80
N PHE A 250 -26.69 -33.32 4.44
CA PHE A 250 -26.40 -32.15 5.25
C PHE A 250 -27.23 -32.10 6.55
N SER A 251 -26.60 -31.63 7.62
CA SER A 251 -27.29 -31.42 8.90
C SER A 251 -28.38 -30.35 8.78
N PHE A 252 -29.32 -30.35 9.73
CA PHE A 252 -30.40 -29.36 9.79
C PHE A 252 -29.86 -27.92 9.78
N ASN A 253 -28.78 -27.65 10.52
CA ASN A 253 -28.14 -26.34 10.62
C ASN A 253 -27.67 -25.81 9.26
N VAL A 254 -26.97 -26.65 8.49
CA VAL A 254 -26.46 -26.31 7.15
C VAL A 254 -27.63 -26.00 6.20
N ARG A 255 -28.65 -26.87 6.18
CA ARG A 255 -29.84 -26.68 5.33
C ARG A 255 -30.63 -25.42 5.69
N TRP A 256 -30.75 -25.12 6.99
CA TRP A 256 -31.46 -23.94 7.48
C TRP A 256 -30.70 -22.65 7.12
N ASN A 257 -29.39 -22.56 7.38
CA ASN A 257 -28.59 -21.38 7.05
C ASN A 257 -28.58 -21.08 5.55
N TYR A 258 -28.46 -22.11 4.70
CA TYR A 258 -28.51 -21.94 3.25
C TYR A 258 -29.87 -21.38 2.79
N ARG A 259 -30.96 -21.97 3.28
CA ARG A 259 -32.33 -21.51 2.94
C ARG A 259 -32.59 -20.10 3.42
N ASP A 260 -32.08 -19.76 4.60
CA ASP A 260 -32.22 -18.42 5.15
C ASP A 260 -31.39 -17.38 4.38
N ALA A 261 -30.13 -17.70 4.05
CA ALA A 261 -29.30 -16.86 3.18
C ALA A 261 -29.96 -16.64 1.80
N LYS A 262 -30.57 -17.68 1.22
CA LYS A 262 -31.30 -17.60 -0.05
C LYS A 262 -32.57 -16.75 0.05
N ARG A 263 -33.30 -16.83 1.17
CA ARG A 263 -34.49 -16.02 1.43
C ARG A 263 -34.13 -14.54 1.61
N ASN A 264 -33.00 -14.29 2.25
CA ASN A 264 -32.51 -12.96 2.63
C ASN A 264 -31.20 -12.61 1.89
N LYS A 265 -31.20 -12.74 0.55
CA LYS A 265 -30.01 -12.59 -0.32
C LYS A 265 -29.24 -11.28 -0.11
N PHE A 266 -29.99 -10.19 0.03
CA PHE A 266 -29.40 -8.85 0.17
C PHE A 266 -28.62 -8.73 1.48
N ARG A 267 -29.16 -9.28 2.57
CA ARG A 267 -28.46 -9.35 3.85
C ARG A 267 -27.21 -10.22 3.74
N ALA A 268 -27.33 -11.40 3.16
CA ALA A 268 -26.19 -12.31 2.97
C ALA A 268 -25.06 -11.62 2.18
N LEU A 269 -25.41 -10.96 1.06
CA LEU A 269 -24.46 -10.18 0.26
C LEU A 269 -23.80 -9.08 1.08
N MET A 270 -24.57 -8.30 1.85
CA MET A 270 -24.05 -7.23 2.69
C MET A 270 -23.10 -7.74 3.78
N SER A 271 -23.40 -8.89 4.38
CA SER A 271 -22.50 -9.52 5.34
C SER A 271 -21.18 -9.92 4.71
N ILE A 272 -21.23 -10.52 3.50
CA ILE A 272 -20.05 -10.91 2.75
C ILE A 272 -19.23 -9.69 2.35
N VAL A 273 -19.86 -8.64 1.81
CA VAL A 273 -19.18 -7.41 1.38
C VAL A 273 -18.56 -6.67 2.56
N GLY A 274 -19.26 -6.59 3.69
CA GLY A 274 -18.73 -5.98 4.89
C GLY A 274 -17.48 -6.70 5.41
N VAL A 275 -17.51 -8.03 5.50
CA VAL A 275 -16.33 -8.81 5.93
C VAL A 275 -15.22 -8.70 4.89
N MET A 276 -15.52 -8.87 3.61
CA MET A 276 -14.58 -8.82 2.50
C MET A 276 -13.77 -7.52 2.52
N ALA A 277 -14.45 -6.39 2.67
CA ALA A 277 -13.79 -5.09 2.65
C ALA A 277 -12.92 -4.86 3.89
N CYS A 278 -13.35 -5.35 5.05
CA CYS A 278 -12.53 -5.35 6.27
C CYS A 278 -11.28 -6.23 6.12
N THR A 279 -11.44 -7.46 5.60
CA THR A 279 -10.32 -8.37 5.33
C THR A 279 -9.36 -7.76 4.32
N LEU A 280 -9.86 -7.15 3.25
CA LEU A 280 -9.06 -6.48 2.23
C LEU A 280 -8.16 -5.40 2.85
N ILE A 281 -8.70 -4.51 3.68
CA ILE A 281 -7.91 -3.43 4.29
C ILE A 281 -6.87 -4.00 5.27
N ILE A 282 -7.24 -5.00 6.07
CA ILE A 282 -6.31 -5.64 7.02
C ILE A 282 -5.15 -6.32 6.26
N VAL A 283 -5.48 -7.04 5.18
CA VAL A 283 -4.47 -7.69 4.31
C VAL A 283 -3.57 -6.68 3.63
N ALA A 284 -4.13 -5.58 3.11
CA ALA A 284 -3.32 -4.52 2.52
C ALA A 284 -2.38 -3.91 3.59
N SER A 285 -2.89 -3.62 4.80
CA SER A 285 -2.09 -2.98 5.86
C SER A 285 -0.94 -3.86 6.33
N PHE A 286 -1.21 -5.10 6.76
CA PHE A 286 -0.16 -6.03 7.19
C PHE A 286 0.70 -6.55 6.02
N GLY A 287 0.13 -6.64 4.82
CA GLY A 287 0.86 -6.99 3.61
C GLY A 287 1.88 -5.92 3.21
N CYS A 288 1.65 -4.65 3.54
CA CYS A 288 2.67 -3.62 3.42
C CYS A 288 3.90 -3.96 4.27
N MET A 289 3.70 -4.40 5.51
CA MET A 289 4.78 -4.80 6.43
C MET A 289 5.54 -6.03 5.89
N ASP A 290 4.80 -7.05 5.45
CA ASP A 290 5.41 -8.23 4.82
C ASP A 290 6.27 -7.83 3.62
N GLY A 291 5.81 -6.89 2.79
CA GLY A 291 6.53 -6.45 1.60
C GLY A 291 7.88 -5.80 1.93
N PHE A 292 7.96 -5.03 3.02
CA PHE A 292 9.21 -4.41 3.46
C PHE A 292 10.19 -5.40 4.10
N ASP A 293 9.69 -6.32 4.93
CA ASP A 293 10.51 -7.43 5.45
C ASP A 293 11.05 -8.29 4.31
N GLU A 294 10.19 -8.58 3.33
CA GLU A 294 10.51 -9.35 2.14
C GLU A 294 11.54 -8.65 1.26
N MET A 295 11.45 -7.33 1.14
CA MET A 295 12.40 -6.49 0.42
C MET A 295 13.78 -6.54 1.07
N LYS A 296 13.83 -6.43 2.40
CA LYS A 296 15.04 -6.50 3.20
C LYS A 296 15.73 -7.85 3.06
N GLU A 297 14.98 -8.95 3.20
CA GLU A 297 15.50 -10.30 3.01
C GLU A 297 16.03 -10.50 1.57
N TRP A 298 15.31 -10.00 0.58
CA TRP A 298 15.72 -10.11 -0.83
C TRP A 298 17.02 -9.35 -1.12
N GLU A 299 17.13 -8.10 -0.68
CA GLU A 299 18.30 -7.26 -0.89
C GLU A 299 19.52 -7.80 -0.12
N TYR A 300 19.39 -8.03 1.18
CA TYR A 300 20.51 -8.26 2.09
C TYR A 300 20.81 -9.73 2.41
N THR A 301 19.98 -10.67 1.95
CA THR A 301 20.21 -12.11 2.14
C THR A 301 20.27 -12.86 0.81
N ASP A 302 19.33 -12.60 -0.09
CA ASP A 302 19.22 -13.37 -1.35
C ASP A 302 20.13 -12.82 -2.47
N ILE A 303 20.34 -11.51 -2.56
CA ILE A 303 21.18 -10.87 -3.59
C ILE A 303 22.60 -10.62 -3.07
N ASN A 304 22.74 -9.90 -1.95
CA ASN A 304 24.03 -9.53 -1.39
C ASN A 304 24.43 -10.52 -0.30
N HIS A 305 25.54 -11.24 -0.48
CA HIS A 305 26.04 -12.25 0.47
C HIS A 305 27.34 -11.83 1.19
N TYR A 306 27.75 -10.57 1.02
CA TYR A 306 28.91 -10.02 1.72
C TYR A 306 28.58 -9.60 3.15
N SER A 307 29.59 -9.60 4.02
CA SER A 307 29.50 -9.02 5.37
C SER A 307 29.95 -7.56 5.38
N SER A 308 30.84 -7.15 4.48
CA SER A 308 31.29 -5.77 4.35
C SER A 308 31.42 -5.33 2.89
N LYS A 309 31.07 -4.06 2.61
CA LYS A 309 31.27 -3.39 1.31
C LYS A 309 32.13 -2.15 1.51
N LEU A 310 33.31 -2.12 0.90
CA LEU A 310 34.25 -1.02 0.93
C LEU A 310 34.06 -0.19 -0.35
N VAL A 311 33.48 1.00 -0.23
CA VAL A 311 33.32 1.94 -1.34
C VAL A 311 34.63 2.68 -1.56
N LEU A 312 35.11 2.69 -2.81
CA LEU A 312 36.43 3.22 -3.17
C LEU A 312 36.36 4.70 -3.56
N GLU A 313 37.47 5.42 -3.39
CA GLU A 313 37.64 6.79 -3.89
C GLU A 313 37.89 6.78 -5.42
N ASP A 314 37.40 7.79 -6.15
CA ASP A 314 37.50 7.86 -7.62
C ASP A 314 38.95 7.87 -8.15
N ASN A 315 39.91 8.30 -7.34
CA ASN A 315 41.33 8.42 -7.69
C ASN A 315 42.19 7.23 -7.23
N ILE A 316 41.58 6.16 -6.71
CA ILE A 316 42.32 4.99 -6.24
C ILE A 316 43.04 4.29 -7.40
N THR A 317 44.26 3.81 -7.16
CA THR A 317 45.01 3.06 -8.18
C THR A 317 44.63 1.59 -8.22
N ALA A 318 44.72 0.94 -9.38
CA ALA A 318 44.42 -0.48 -9.54
C ALA A 318 45.22 -1.37 -8.57
N SER A 319 46.50 -1.06 -8.33
CA SER A 319 47.34 -1.80 -7.38
C SER A 319 46.88 -1.68 -5.92
N GLN A 320 46.27 -0.55 -5.53
CA GLN A 320 45.68 -0.40 -4.21
C GLN A 320 44.39 -1.22 -4.09
N ILE A 321 43.55 -1.24 -5.13
CA ILE A 321 42.35 -2.07 -5.18
C ILE A 321 42.72 -3.54 -5.03
N ASP A 322 43.72 -4.01 -5.79
CA ASP A 322 44.23 -5.38 -5.71
C ASP A 322 44.72 -5.72 -4.30
N TYR A 323 45.52 -4.84 -3.69
CA TYR A 323 45.98 -5.02 -2.31
C TYR A 323 44.83 -5.12 -1.30
N ILE A 324 43.82 -4.25 -1.41
CA ILE A 324 42.67 -4.27 -0.50
C ILE A 324 41.88 -5.55 -0.69
N ALA A 325 41.56 -5.93 -1.94
CA ALA A 325 40.86 -7.15 -2.28
C ALA A 325 41.58 -8.40 -1.73
N ASP A 326 42.90 -8.48 -1.89
CA ASP A 326 43.69 -9.59 -1.37
C ASP A 326 43.73 -9.62 0.17
N ASP A 327 43.87 -8.46 0.83
CA ASP A 327 43.97 -8.35 2.30
C ASP A 327 42.65 -8.72 3.00
N VAL A 328 41.50 -8.35 2.41
CA VAL A 328 40.16 -8.65 2.95
C VAL A 328 39.56 -9.94 2.39
N GLY A 329 40.27 -10.63 1.49
CA GLY A 329 39.73 -11.78 0.74
C GLY A 329 38.45 -11.43 -0.01
N GLY A 330 38.39 -10.22 -0.57
CA GLY A 330 37.21 -9.62 -1.18
C GLY A 330 37.18 -9.73 -2.69
N GLU A 331 35.99 -9.59 -3.24
CA GLU A 331 35.71 -9.56 -4.67
C GLU A 331 35.47 -8.11 -5.10
N LYS A 332 35.85 -7.79 -6.34
CA LYS A 332 35.68 -6.43 -6.88
C LYS A 332 34.30 -6.31 -7.51
N LEU A 333 33.69 -5.14 -7.36
CA LEU A 333 32.41 -4.83 -7.97
C LEU A 333 32.48 -3.43 -8.60
N MET A 334 31.90 -3.29 -9.79
CA MET A 334 31.70 -1.98 -10.41
C MET A 334 30.20 -1.72 -10.51
N GLU A 335 29.79 -0.61 -9.91
CA GLU A 335 28.45 -0.06 -9.98
C GLU A 335 28.56 1.38 -10.47
N SER A 336 27.76 1.77 -11.47
CA SER A 336 27.77 3.14 -11.98
C SER A 336 26.40 3.56 -12.47
N SER A 337 26.10 4.85 -12.36
CA SER A 337 24.86 5.40 -12.91
C SER A 337 24.93 5.40 -14.43
N ILE A 338 23.88 4.90 -15.05
CA ILE A 338 23.71 4.86 -16.50
C ILE A 338 22.41 5.53 -16.90
N GLU A 339 22.38 5.99 -18.13
CA GLU A 339 21.15 6.39 -18.79
C GLU A 339 20.82 5.36 -19.88
N ILE A 340 19.62 4.80 -19.82
CA ILE A 340 19.13 3.77 -20.72
C ILE A 340 17.97 4.34 -21.54
N LYS A 341 17.97 4.07 -22.84
CA LYS A 341 16.87 4.44 -23.73
C LYS A 341 16.43 3.31 -24.65
N SER A 342 15.13 3.30 -24.92
CA SER A 342 14.48 2.47 -25.92
C SER A 342 13.43 3.33 -26.64
N GLY A 343 13.56 3.48 -27.96
CA GLY A 343 12.74 4.43 -28.72
C GLY A 343 12.90 5.87 -28.19
N ASP A 344 11.78 6.49 -27.84
CA ASP A 344 11.72 7.84 -27.26
C ASP A 344 11.73 7.85 -25.71
N ILE A 345 11.75 6.68 -25.07
CA ILE A 345 11.72 6.56 -23.60
C ILE A 345 13.16 6.50 -23.09
N LYS A 346 13.48 7.37 -22.14
CA LYS A 346 14.79 7.52 -21.50
C LYS A 346 14.61 7.42 -19.98
N LYS A 347 15.43 6.62 -19.32
CA LYS A 347 15.39 6.36 -17.87
C LYS A 347 16.80 6.28 -17.31
N SER A 348 16.98 6.76 -16.09
CA SER A 348 18.20 6.56 -15.31
C SER A 348 18.15 5.20 -14.63
N GLY A 349 19.30 4.54 -14.52
CA GLY A 349 19.44 3.27 -13.80
C GLY A 349 20.89 3.02 -13.39
N VAL A 350 21.19 1.80 -12.98
CA VAL A 350 22.53 1.37 -12.55
C VAL A 350 23.07 0.28 -13.47
N ILE A 351 24.34 0.36 -13.83
CA ILE A 351 25.08 -0.79 -14.37
C ILE A 351 25.82 -1.48 -13.23
N THR A 352 25.60 -2.77 -13.06
CA THR A 352 26.41 -3.63 -12.18
C THR A 352 27.26 -4.56 -13.04
N VAL A 353 28.57 -4.52 -12.84
CA VAL A 353 29.53 -5.35 -13.58
C VAL A 353 30.16 -6.37 -12.64
N LEU A 354 30.01 -7.64 -12.99
CA LEU A 354 30.48 -8.77 -12.19
C LEU A 354 31.80 -9.35 -12.74
N ASP A 355 32.75 -9.67 -11.86
CA ASP A 355 34.05 -10.29 -12.15
C ASP A 355 34.11 -11.69 -11.49
N ASP A 356 33.21 -12.59 -11.93
CA ASP A 356 32.99 -13.94 -11.35
C ASP A 356 32.71 -13.91 -9.83
N ASN A 357 31.93 -12.92 -9.40
CA ASN A 357 31.60 -12.71 -7.99
C ASN A 357 30.70 -13.84 -7.45
N LYS A 358 31.03 -14.35 -6.26
CA LYS A 358 30.20 -15.29 -5.49
C LYS A 358 29.42 -14.59 -4.38
N LEU A 359 29.80 -13.36 -4.05
CA LEU A 359 29.18 -12.57 -2.98
C LEU A 359 28.00 -11.69 -3.46
N TYR A 360 27.69 -11.73 -4.76
CA TYR A 360 26.55 -11.05 -5.36
C TYR A 360 25.85 -11.99 -6.35
N THR A 361 24.58 -12.28 -6.09
CA THR A 361 23.80 -13.25 -6.87
C THR A 361 22.57 -12.58 -7.50
N PRO A 362 22.54 -12.36 -8.82
CA PRO A 362 21.35 -11.90 -9.51
C PRO A 362 20.19 -12.90 -9.33
N THR A 363 18.96 -12.41 -9.27
CA THR A 363 17.77 -13.28 -9.07
C THR A 363 16.70 -13.10 -10.14
N ASP A 364 15.75 -14.03 -10.23
CA ASP A 364 14.53 -13.93 -11.05
C ASP A 364 13.34 -13.32 -10.27
N ASP A 365 12.19 -13.19 -10.92
CA ASP A 365 10.94 -12.67 -10.32
C ASP A 365 10.36 -13.52 -9.17
N ASN A 366 10.88 -14.73 -8.97
CA ASN A 366 10.55 -15.59 -7.84
C ASN A 366 11.72 -15.70 -6.85
N LYS A 367 12.70 -14.80 -6.97
CA LYS A 367 13.92 -14.71 -6.16
C LYS A 367 14.84 -15.92 -6.25
N ASN A 368 14.69 -16.73 -7.30
CA ASN A 368 15.63 -17.82 -7.52
C ASN A 368 16.93 -17.23 -8.09
N PRO A 369 18.10 -17.73 -7.64
CA PRO A 369 19.39 -17.37 -8.22
C PRO A 369 19.43 -17.62 -9.72
N ILE A 370 19.96 -16.66 -10.48
CA ILE A 370 20.25 -16.79 -11.91
C ILE A 370 21.70 -16.42 -12.19
N SER A 371 22.32 -17.13 -13.12
CA SER A 371 23.66 -16.78 -13.62
C SER A 371 23.57 -15.95 -14.89
N ILE A 372 24.46 -14.96 -15.00
CA ILE A 372 24.63 -14.13 -16.20
C ILE A 372 25.94 -14.55 -16.83
N SER A 373 25.87 -15.09 -18.05
CA SER A 373 27.03 -15.60 -18.76
C SER A 373 27.90 -14.45 -19.26
N SER A 374 29.17 -14.73 -19.56
CA SER A 374 30.12 -13.67 -19.90
C SER A 374 29.76 -12.85 -21.15
N ASN A 375 28.91 -13.36 -22.05
CA ASN A 375 28.46 -12.63 -23.24
C ASN A 375 27.07 -12.01 -23.14
N GLU A 376 26.37 -12.18 -22.02
CA GLU A 376 24.97 -11.79 -21.84
C GLU A 376 24.83 -10.40 -21.21
N VAL A 377 23.79 -9.67 -21.62
CA VAL A 377 23.33 -8.46 -20.93
C VAL A 377 21.95 -8.74 -20.33
N SER A 378 21.84 -8.55 -19.02
CA SER A 378 20.55 -8.61 -18.34
C SER A 378 20.01 -7.23 -18.04
N ILE A 379 18.69 -7.09 -18.00
CA ILE A 379 17.98 -5.87 -17.60
C ILE A 379 17.04 -6.17 -16.43
N SER A 380 16.86 -5.24 -15.51
CA SER A 380 15.97 -5.43 -14.37
C SER A 380 14.50 -5.45 -14.83
N THR A 381 13.64 -6.19 -14.12
CA THR A 381 12.23 -6.36 -14.48
C THR A 381 11.49 -5.02 -14.52
N LYS A 382 11.70 -4.13 -13.53
CA LYS A 382 11.08 -2.79 -13.53
C LYS A 382 11.60 -1.94 -14.69
N MET A 383 12.91 -1.94 -14.95
CA MET A 383 13.47 -1.18 -16.07
C MET A 383 12.95 -1.67 -17.43
N ALA A 384 12.82 -2.99 -17.59
CA ALA A 384 12.20 -3.60 -18.77
C ALA A 384 10.74 -3.16 -18.97
N GLN A 385 9.96 -3.11 -17.89
CA GLN A 385 8.57 -2.63 -17.90
C GLN A 385 8.48 -1.14 -18.26
N LEU A 386 9.36 -0.31 -17.68
CA LEU A 386 9.40 1.14 -17.93
C LEU A 386 9.77 1.48 -19.38
N LEU A 387 10.71 0.72 -19.96
CA LEU A 387 11.16 0.89 -21.34
C LEU A 387 10.29 0.14 -22.37
N GLY A 388 9.39 -0.75 -21.91
CA GLY A 388 8.54 -1.58 -22.76
C GLY A 388 9.34 -2.60 -23.60
N VAL A 389 10.43 -3.15 -23.05
CA VAL A 389 11.35 -4.07 -23.74
C VAL A 389 11.31 -5.47 -23.12
N GLY A 390 11.56 -6.49 -23.93
CA GLY A 390 11.68 -7.89 -23.51
C GLY A 390 12.99 -8.54 -23.94
N VAL A 391 13.13 -9.83 -23.61
CA VAL A 391 14.25 -10.65 -24.08
C VAL A 391 14.25 -10.68 -25.60
N GLY A 392 15.37 -10.29 -26.22
CA GLY A 392 15.51 -10.20 -27.66
C GLY A 392 15.59 -8.78 -28.19
N ASP A 393 15.07 -7.80 -27.45
CA ASP A 393 15.03 -6.40 -27.89
C ASP A 393 16.38 -5.72 -27.71
N THR A 394 16.55 -4.57 -28.37
CA THR A 394 17.78 -3.77 -28.30
C THR A 394 17.56 -2.52 -27.49
N ILE A 395 18.43 -2.29 -26.51
CA ILE A 395 18.49 -1.07 -25.70
C ILE A 395 19.75 -0.28 -26.03
N LYS A 396 19.69 1.03 -25.86
CA LYS A 396 20.86 1.91 -25.93
C LYS A 396 21.14 2.47 -24.55
N TRP A 397 22.40 2.49 -24.13
CA TRP A 397 22.78 3.05 -22.84
C TRP A 397 24.16 3.68 -22.88
N HIS A 398 24.45 4.55 -21.92
CA HIS A 398 25.80 5.05 -21.65
C HIS A 398 25.98 5.28 -20.15
N ILE A 399 27.23 5.28 -19.71
CA ILE A 399 27.59 5.68 -18.35
C ILE A 399 27.41 7.19 -18.24
N MET A 400 26.73 7.65 -17.19
CA MET A 400 26.56 9.07 -16.93
C MET A 400 27.92 9.77 -16.86
N GLY A 401 28.09 10.86 -17.60
CA GLY A 401 29.38 11.54 -17.76
C GLY A 401 30.16 11.16 -19.03
N SER A 402 29.80 10.06 -19.71
CA SER A 402 30.35 9.67 -21.03
C SER A 402 29.39 10.04 -22.15
N ASP A 403 29.90 10.46 -23.31
CA ASP A 403 29.14 10.74 -24.54
C ASP A 403 28.93 9.50 -25.42
N LYS A 404 29.58 8.37 -25.06
CA LYS A 404 29.59 7.13 -25.85
C LYS A 404 28.36 6.26 -25.57
N TRP A 405 27.37 6.34 -26.45
CA TRP A 405 26.20 5.44 -26.45
C TRP A 405 26.52 4.07 -27.02
N ILE A 406 26.14 3.03 -26.29
CA ILE A 406 26.33 1.62 -26.63
C ILE A 406 24.97 0.98 -26.88
N SER A 407 24.88 0.14 -27.91
CA SER A 407 23.67 -0.64 -28.22
C SER A 407 23.88 -2.10 -27.84
N THR A 408 23.04 -2.64 -26.98
CA THR A 408 23.10 -4.04 -26.54
C THR A 408 21.75 -4.71 -26.69
N LYS A 409 21.78 -6.03 -26.95
CA LYS A 409 20.59 -6.86 -26.96
C LYS A 409 20.29 -7.32 -25.54
N VAL A 410 19.02 -7.38 -25.15
CA VAL A 410 18.58 -7.94 -23.88
C VAL A 410 18.58 -9.46 -23.99
N ASP A 411 19.48 -10.12 -23.27
CA ASP A 411 19.60 -11.58 -23.28
C ASP A 411 18.80 -12.21 -22.14
N LYS A 412 18.72 -11.53 -20.99
CA LYS A 412 18.02 -11.98 -19.79
C LYS A 412 17.30 -10.84 -19.08
N ILE A 413 16.31 -11.20 -18.26
CA ILE A 413 15.65 -10.28 -17.34
C ILE A 413 15.93 -10.78 -15.92
N HIS A 414 16.53 -9.93 -15.09
CA HIS A 414 16.73 -10.18 -13.66
C HIS A 414 15.73 -9.36 -12.85
N SER A 415 15.55 -9.70 -11.58
CA SER A 415 14.76 -8.93 -10.64
C SER A 415 15.61 -8.56 -9.44
N ASP A 416 15.43 -7.33 -8.99
CA ASP A 416 16.14 -6.72 -7.87
C ASP A 416 15.17 -5.69 -7.23
N PRO A 417 15.04 -5.64 -5.90
CA PRO A 417 14.09 -4.75 -5.25
C PRO A 417 14.49 -3.27 -5.30
N THR A 418 15.77 -2.94 -5.39
CA THR A 418 16.29 -1.56 -5.25
C THR A 418 17.16 -1.10 -6.43
N SER A 419 17.92 -1.99 -7.04
CA SER A 419 18.88 -1.69 -8.11
C SER A 419 18.24 -1.93 -9.48
N GLN A 420 17.73 -0.86 -10.10
CA GLN A 420 17.12 -0.94 -11.42
C GLN A 420 18.10 -0.55 -12.52
N GLY A 421 18.33 -1.44 -13.49
CA GLY A 421 19.21 -1.16 -14.61
C GLY A 421 19.68 -2.42 -15.32
N ILE A 422 20.99 -2.54 -15.56
CA ILE A 422 21.57 -3.67 -16.29
C ILE A 422 22.69 -4.34 -15.51
N ILE A 423 22.80 -5.67 -15.66
CA ILE A 423 23.93 -6.43 -15.12
C ILE A 423 24.67 -7.09 -16.28
N VAL A 424 25.98 -6.90 -16.32
CA VAL A 424 26.89 -7.45 -17.34
C VAL A 424 28.12 -8.08 -16.69
N SER A 425 28.82 -8.94 -17.41
CA SER A 425 30.13 -9.43 -16.99
C SER A 425 31.24 -8.42 -17.32
N LYS A 426 32.38 -8.52 -16.62
CA LYS A 426 33.59 -7.78 -16.97
C LYS A 426 34.08 -8.07 -18.40
N GLU A 427 34.07 -9.34 -18.83
CA GLU A 427 34.43 -9.72 -20.20
C GLU A 427 33.54 -9.01 -21.23
N LYS A 428 32.23 -8.91 -20.95
CA LYS A 428 31.29 -8.19 -21.82
C LYS A 428 31.59 -6.70 -21.88
N LEU A 429 31.95 -6.10 -20.75
CA LEU A 429 32.26 -4.68 -20.66
C LEU A 429 33.49 -4.35 -21.53
N ASP A 430 34.54 -5.17 -21.43
CA ASP A 430 35.76 -5.06 -22.22
C ASP A 430 35.46 -5.23 -23.73
N ASP A 431 34.60 -6.18 -24.10
CA ASP A 431 34.13 -6.39 -25.49
C ASP A 431 33.38 -5.17 -26.07
N LEU A 432 32.70 -4.41 -25.21
CA LEU A 432 32.02 -3.15 -25.59
C LEU A 432 33.00 -1.96 -25.68
N GLY A 433 34.28 -2.19 -25.39
CA GLY A 433 35.34 -1.19 -25.38
C GLY A 433 35.15 -0.16 -24.28
N LEU A 434 34.66 -0.61 -23.11
CA LEU A 434 34.62 0.15 -21.86
C LEU A 434 35.57 -0.49 -20.86
N ASN A 435 36.27 0.33 -20.07
CA ASN A 435 37.20 -0.18 -19.08
C ASN A 435 36.46 -0.54 -17.79
N TYR A 436 36.78 -1.71 -17.23
CA TYR A 436 36.35 -2.06 -15.89
C TYR A 436 37.09 -1.23 -14.83
N THR A 437 36.33 -0.46 -14.05
CA THR A 437 36.82 0.30 -12.90
C THR A 437 36.04 -0.09 -11.66
N ALA A 438 36.65 -0.88 -10.78
CA ALA A 438 35.99 -1.29 -9.54
C ALA A 438 35.64 -0.05 -8.70
N THR A 439 34.38 0.05 -8.30
CA THR A 439 33.88 1.13 -7.43
C THR A 439 33.74 0.66 -5.99
N SER A 440 33.69 -0.66 -5.76
CA SER A 440 33.71 -1.24 -4.43
C SER A 440 34.46 -2.59 -4.37
N VAL A 441 34.89 -2.94 -3.16
CA VAL A 441 35.36 -4.28 -2.80
C VAL A 441 34.41 -4.86 -1.76
N ILE A 442 33.84 -6.03 -2.05
CA ILE A 442 32.91 -6.73 -1.17
C ILE A 442 33.61 -7.93 -0.52
N SER A 443 33.44 -8.13 0.78
CA SER A 443 34.09 -9.21 1.53
C SER A 443 33.09 -10.02 2.34
N SER A 444 33.30 -11.34 2.42
CA SER A 444 32.54 -12.23 3.32
C SER A 444 32.84 -12.00 4.80
N HIS A 445 33.87 -11.22 5.14
CA HIS A 445 34.27 -10.94 6.52
C HIS A 445 33.89 -9.53 6.95
N GLY A 446 33.70 -9.34 8.25
CA GLY A 446 33.62 -8.02 8.86
C GLY A 446 34.95 -7.29 8.73
N VAL A 447 34.96 -6.08 8.17
CA VAL A 447 36.17 -5.28 7.95
C VAL A 447 36.07 -3.97 8.73
N ASP A 448 36.83 -3.87 9.81
CA ASP A 448 36.91 -2.64 10.63
C ASP A 448 38.18 -1.81 10.34
N LYS A 449 39.09 -2.35 9.52
CA LYS A 449 40.37 -1.72 9.20
C LYS A 449 40.15 -0.62 8.17
N ASN A 450 40.61 0.60 8.49
CA ASN A 450 40.64 1.69 7.52
C ASN A 450 41.77 1.50 6.51
N TYR A 451 41.44 1.64 5.23
CA TYR A 451 42.39 1.60 4.12
C TYR A 451 42.51 2.98 3.48
N SER A 452 43.72 3.31 3.01
CA SER A 452 43.92 4.52 2.18
C SER A 452 43.30 4.30 0.80
N GLY A 453 42.46 5.23 0.34
CA GLY A 453 41.71 5.12 -0.91
C GLY A 453 40.29 4.51 -0.77
N VAL A 454 39.86 4.18 0.45
CA VAL A 454 38.48 3.73 0.73
C VAL A 454 37.70 4.93 1.29
N LYS A 455 36.59 5.26 0.63
CA LYS A 455 35.69 6.35 1.02
C LYS A 455 34.91 5.98 2.28
N THR A 456 34.23 4.83 2.24
CA THR A 456 33.41 4.33 3.35
C THR A 456 33.37 2.81 3.38
N ILE A 457 33.17 2.25 4.58
CA ILE A 457 32.96 0.82 4.78
C ILE A 457 31.56 0.63 5.37
N PHE A 458 30.75 -0.16 4.69
CA PHE A 458 29.44 -0.60 5.18
C PHE A 458 29.56 -2.02 5.70
N SER A 459 29.08 -2.29 6.92
CA SER A 459 28.81 -3.65 7.37
C SER A 459 27.37 -4.02 7.07
N MET A 460 27.12 -5.30 6.77
CA MET A 460 25.76 -5.79 6.52
C MET A 460 24.84 -5.54 7.72
N ASP A 461 25.35 -5.69 8.94
CA ASP A 461 24.63 -5.36 10.17
C ASP A 461 24.22 -3.88 10.20
N SER A 462 25.14 -2.95 9.86
CA SER A 462 24.82 -1.51 9.84
C SER A 462 23.78 -1.11 8.80
N LEU A 463 23.78 -1.77 7.63
CA LEU A 463 22.79 -1.57 6.58
C LEU A 463 21.42 -2.10 7.00
N THR A 464 21.41 -3.27 7.63
CA THR A 464 20.22 -3.95 8.14
C THR A 464 19.58 -3.18 9.30
N ASP A 465 20.39 -2.66 10.23
CA ASP A 465 19.94 -1.83 11.35
C ASP A 465 19.40 -0.48 10.85
N SER A 466 20.12 0.18 9.92
CA SER A 466 19.63 1.43 9.31
C SER A 466 18.33 1.23 8.54
N TRP A 467 18.13 0.07 7.92
CA TRP A 467 16.87 -0.30 7.29
C TRP A 467 15.73 -0.44 8.30
N ASP A 468 15.98 -1.12 9.41
CA ASP A 468 14.97 -1.31 10.47
C ASP A 468 14.55 0.02 11.07
N ASP A 469 15.50 0.91 11.36
CA ASP A 469 15.20 2.25 11.89
C ASP A 469 14.39 3.09 10.88
N MET A 470 14.73 3.03 9.58
CA MET A 470 14.01 3.75 8.50
C MET A 470 12.58 3.21 8.36
N MET A 471 12.44 1.89 8.48
CA MET A 471 11.16 1.21 8.39
C MET A 471 10.29 1.46 9.63
N GLU A 472 10.87 1.45 10.83
CA GLU A 472 10.13 1.74 12.07
C GLU A 472 9.51 3.14 12.02
N SER A 473 10.25 4.13 11.52
CA SER A 473 9.72 5.46 11.23
C SER A 473 8.51 5.36 10.29
N SER A 474 8.66 4.73 9.13
CA SER A 474 7.61 4.58 8.10
C SER A 474 6.38 3.76 8.54
N MET A 475 6.43 3.00 9.64
CA MET A 475 5.36 2.08 10.07
C MET A 475 4.17 2.78 10.73
N THR A 476 4.29 4.04 11.15
CA THR A 476 3.20 4.77 11.82
C THR A 476 1.94 4.84 10.96
N ILE A 477 2.07 5.13 9.66
CA ILE A 477 0.92 5.20 8.74
C ILE A 477 0.21 3.84 8.65
N ILE A 478 0.98 2.75 8.63
CA ILE A 478 0.43 1.39 8.55
C ILE A 478 -0.28 1.02 9.86
N TYR A 479 0.28 1.39 11.02
CA TYR A 479 -0.38 1.19 12.31
C TYR A 479 -1.69 1.98 12.41
N LEU A 480 -1.70 3.22 11.94
CA LEU A 480 -2.88 4.06 11.90
C LEU A 480 -3.97 3.48 10.99
N LEU A 481 -3.61 3.02 9.79
CA LEU A 481 -4.53 2.33 8.88
C LEU A 481 -5.09 1.04 9.49
N THR A 482 -4.23 0.25 10.13
CA THR A 482 -4.61 -0.99 10.80
C THR A 482 -5.60 -0.74 11.95
N ALA A 483 -5.42 0.35 12.70
CA ALA A 483 -6.33 0.75 13.77
C ALA A 483 -7.72 1.11 13.22
N PHE A 484 -7.79 1.91 12.15
CA PHE A 484 -9.06 2.26 11.50
C PHE A 484 -9.75 1.04 10.89
N ALA A 485 -9.00 0.14 10.23
CA ALA A 485 -9.51 -1.09 9.66
C ALA A 485 -10.12 -2.02 10.72
N SER A 486 -9.44 -2.15 11.86
CA SER A 486 -9.89 -2.95 13.01
C SER A 486 -11.17 -2.39 13.62
N LEU A 487 -11.22 -1.07 13.84
CA LEU A 487 -12.41 -0.38 14.36
C LEU A 487 -13.61 -0.54 13.42
N LEU A 488 -13.39 -0.37 12.11
CA LEU A 488 -14.42 -0.56 11.10
C LEU A 488 -14.95 -2.01 11.11
N SER A 489 -14.06 -2.99 11.24
CA SER A 489 -14.42 -4.41 11.31
C SER A 489 -15.38 -4.69 12.46
N VAL A 490 -15.10 -4.15 13.65
CA VAL A 490 -15.97 -4.31 14.82
C VAL A 490 -17.35 -3.71 14.56
N ILE A 491 -17.41 -2.48 14.02
CA ILE A 491 -18.67 -1.76 13.76
C ILE A 491 -19.53 -2.51 12.75
N VAL A 492 -18.93 -2.91 11.62
CA VAL A 492 -19.62 -3.61 10.53
C VAL A 492 -20.16 -4.95 11.03
N LEU A 493 -19.30 -5.77 11.64
CA LEU A 493 -19.69 -7.08 12.14
C LEU A 493 -20.77 -6.95 13.21
N TYR A 494 -20.66 -5.98 14.12
CA TYR A 494 -21.69 -5.71 15.12
C TYR A 494 -23.05 -5.41 14.48
N ASN A 495 -23.09 -4.51 13.49
CA ASN A 495 -24.35 -4.14 12.85
C ASN A 495 -24.97 -5.33 12.10
N LEU A 496 -24.14 -6.13 11.44
CA LEU A 496 -24.58 -7.37 10.77
C LEU A 496 -25.15 -8.38 11.76
N GLY A 497 -24.47 -8.61 12.89
CA GLY A 497 -24.95 -9.51 13.94
C GLY A 497 -26.26 -9.04 14.56
N LEU A 498 -26.41 -7.73 14.78
CA LEU A 498 -27.63 -7.12 15.29
C LEU A 498 -28.79 -7.34 14.33
N LEU A 499 -28.56 -7.07 13.05
CA LEU A 499 -29.56 -7.21 12.01
C LEU A 499 -30.03 -8.66 11.87
N SER A 500 -29.09 -9.62 11.76
CA SER A 500 -29.40 -11.05 11.71
C SER A 500 -30.20 -11.52 12.93
N PHE A 501 -29.83 -11.08 14.14
CA PHE A 501 -30.59 -11.42 15.35
C PHE A 501 -32.02 -10.84 15.33
N THR A 502 -32.18 -9.57 14.95
CA THR A 502 -33.51 -8.91 14.98
C THR A 502 -34.50 -9.52 13.98
N GLU A 503 -34.04 -9.91 12.79
CA GLU A 503 -34.91 -10.48 11.76
C GLU A 503 -35.34 -11.91 12.08
N ILE A 504 -34.46 -12.70 12.69
CA ILE A 504 -34.70 -14.12 12.99
C ILE A 504 -35.32 -14.31 14.38
N LYS A 505 -35.45 -13.23 15.18
CA LYS A 505 -36.01 -13.26 16.55
C LYS A 505 -37.33 -14.05 16.64
N ARG A 506 -38.24 -13.84 15.69
CA ARG A 506 -39.55 -14.54 15.63
C ARG A 506 -39.38 -16.04 15.36
N GLU A 507 -38.51 -16.41 14.44
CA GLU A 507 -38.24 -17.82 14.12
C GLU A 507 -37.60 -18.56 15.30
N PHE A 508 -36.70 -17.88 16.01
CA PHE A 508 -36.12 -18.41 17.25
C PHE A 508 -37.15 -18.58 18.35
N ALA A 509 -38.12 -17.66 18.48
CA ALA A 509 -39.23 -17.83 19.41
C ALA A 509 -40.05 -19.09 19.07
N THR A 510 -40.42 -19.29 17.80
CA THR A 510 -41.15 -20.49 17.35
C THR A 510 -40.36 -21.77 17.59
N LEU A 511 -39.06 -21.80 17.25
CA LEU A 511 -38.21 -22.98 17.50
C LEU A 511 -38.07 -23.27 19.00
N LYS A 512 -38.01 -22.25 19.85
CA LYS A 512 -37.94 -22.41 21.30
C LYS A 512 -39.24 -22.99 21.87
N VAL A 513 -40.40 -22.59 21.34
CA VAL A 513 -41.71 -23.21 21.64
C VAL A 513 -41.76 -24.68 21.19
N LEU A 514 -41.14 -25.00 20.05
CA LEU A 514 -40.98 -26.38 19.56
C LEU A 514 -39.94 -27.20 20.34
N GLY A 515 -39.34 -26.65 21.41
CA GLY A 515 -38.44 -27.37 22.31
C GLY A 515 -36.94 -27.22 21.99
N PHE A 516 -36.55 -26.36 21.05
CA PHE A 516 -35.12 -26.11 20.79
C PHE A 516 -34.48 -25.38 21.97
N LYS A 517 -33.32 -25.87 22.40
CA LYS A 517 -32.53 -25.25 23.47
C LYS A 517 -31.89 -23.96 22.96
N SER A 518 -31.74 -22.95 23.83
CA SER A 518 -31.08 -21.69 23.50
C SER A 518 -29.65 -21.87 22.94
N SER A 519 -28.95 -22.94 23.34
CA SER A 519 -27.62 -23.30 22.81
C SER A 519 -27.67 -23.75 21.35
N GLN A 520 -28.72 -24.47 20.93
CA GLN A 520 -28.91 -24.89 19.54
C GLN A 520 -29.21 -23.69 18.66
N LEU A 521 -30.07 -22.76 19.12
CA LEU A 521 -30.37 -21.51 18.42
C LEU A 521 -29.15 -20.60 18.28
N ARG A 522 -28.33 -20.52 19.33
CA ARG A 522 -27.04 -19.82 19.26
C ARG A 522 -26.12 -20.44 18.21
N LYS A 523 -26.05 -21.77 18.15
CA LYS A 523 -25.22 -22.48 17.16
C LYS A 523 -25.69 -22.17 15.72
N LEU A 524 -27.00 -22.06 15.48
CA LEU A 524 -27.54 -21.65 14.18
C LEU A 524 -27.02 -20.26 13.78
N LEU A 525 -27.21 -19.25 14.64
CA LEU A 525 -26.77 -17.87 14.37
C LEU A 525 -25.26 -17.77 14.17
N LEU A 526 -24.48 -18.44 15.03
CA LEU A 526 -23.02 -18.44 14.94
C LEU A 526 -22.55 -19.07 13.61
N THR A 527 -23.13 -20.21 13.24
CA THR A 527 -22.75 -20.90 11.99
C THR A 527 -23.04 -20.03 10.77
N GLN A 528 -24.18 -19.34 10.76
CA GLN A 528 -24.53 -18.43 9.68
C GLN A 528 -23.53 -17.28 9.53
N ASN A 529 -23.24 -16.59 10.62
CA ASN A 529 -22.30 -15.47 10.60
C ASN A 529 -20.90 -15.93 10.20
N LEU A 530 -20.44 -17.08 10.71
CA LEU A 530 -19.16 -17.67 10.31
C LEU A 530 -19.11 -18.05 8.83
N TRP A 531 -20.22 -18.49 8.22
CA TRP A 531 -20.24 -18.73 6.77
C TRP A 531 -20.02 -17.46 5.96
N PHE A 532 -20.71 -16.37 6.31
CA PHE A 532 -20.51 -15.08 5.63
C PHE A 532 -19.11 -14.54 5.89
N THR A 533 -18.59 -14.70 7.11
CA THR A 533 -17.21 -14.35 7.44
C THR A 533 -16.21 -15.15 6.61
N THR A 534 -16.42 -16.46 6.45
CA THR A 534 -15.53 -17.34 5.66
C THR A 534 -15.55 -16.93 4.19
N ILE A 535 -16.72 -16.70 3.60
CA ILE A 535 -16.83 -16.29 2.20
C ILE A 535 -16.20 -14.91 2.00
N GLY A 536 -16.49 -13.96 2.91
CA GLY A 536 -15.90 -12.63 2.89
C GLY A 536 -14.38 -12.67 3.00
N PHE A 537 -13.83 -13.49 3.89
CA PHE A 537 -12.39 -13.68 4.05
C PHE A 537 -11.74 -14.27 2.79
N VAL A 538 -12.31 -15.34 2.24
CA VAL A 538 -11.79 -16.01 1.03
C VAL A 538 -11.76 -15.08 -0.19
N ILE A 539 -12.71 -14.15 -0.30
CA ILE A 539 -12.73 -13.16 -1.38
C ILE A 539 -11.88 -11.92 -1.02
N GLY A 540 -11.85 -11.53 0.25
CA GLY A 540 -11.14 -10.36 0.74
C GLY A 540 -9.62 -10.49 0.66
N VAL A 541 -9.08 -11.69 0.90
CA VAL A 541 -7.63 -11.95 0.80
C VAL A 541 -7.07 -11.68 -0.61
N PRO A 542 -7.58 -12.28 -1.70
CA PRO A 542 -7.06 -12.00 -3.03
C PRO A 542 -7.29 -10.54 -3.44
N LEU A 543 -8.44 -9.94 -3.10
CA LEU A 543 -8.65 -8.51 -3.38
C LEU A 543 -7.70 -7.60 -2.60
N GLY A 544 -7.37 -7.95 -1.36
CA GLY A 544 -6.34 -7.27 -0.56
C GLY A 544 -4.98 -7.34 -1.21
N ARG A 545 -4.62 -8.51 -1.76
CA ARG A 545 -3.39 -8.68 -2.54
C ARG A 545 -3.35 -7.80 -3.79
N GLU A 546 -4.44 -7.74 -4.54
CA GLU A 546 -4.49 -6.91 -5.76
C GLU A 546 -4.39 -5.42 -5.43
N VAL A 547 -5.03 -4.97 -4.34
CA VAL A 547 -4.88 -3.60 -3.85
C VAL A 547 -3.43 -3.33 -3.44
N LEU A 548 -2.79 -4.26 -2.73
CA LEU A 548 -1.37 -4.16 -2.38
C LEU A 548 -0.47 -4.09 -3.61
N GLN A 549 -0.69 -4.95 -4.61
CA GLN A 549 0.06 -4.94 -5.86
C GLN A 549 -0.10 -3.63 -6.62
N TYR A 550 -1.31 -3.06 -6.60
CA TYR A 550 -1.58 -1.76 -7.21
C TYR A 550 -0.84 -0.64 -6.49
N LEU A 551 -0.82 -0.64 -5.14
CA LEU A 551 -0.02 0.30 -4.37
C LEU A 551 1.48 0.16 -4.70
N TRP A 552 1.97 -1.07 -4.90
CA TRP A 552 3.40 -1.29 -5.16
C TRP A 552 3.79 -0.82 -6.55
N GLY A 553 2.87 -0.93 -7.51
CA GLY A 553 3.06 -0.37 -8.86
C GLY A 553 3.16 1.15 -8.89
N THR A 554 2.73 1.83 -7.83
CA THR A 554 2.86 3.29 -7.68
C THR A 554 4.12 3.72 -6.93
N MET A 555 4.88 2.77 -6.37
CA MET A 555 6.24 3.08 -5.95
C MET A 555 7.05 3.42 -7.19
N GLY A 556 7.88 4.47 -7.08
CA GLY A 556 8.64 5.08 -8.16
C GLY A 556 9.46 4.14 -9.03
N ASP A 557 10.23 4.71 -9.95
CA ASP A 557 11.00 3.93 -10.92
C ASP A 557 12.07 3.02 -10.28
N SER A 558 12.52 3.35 -9.06
CA SER A 558 13.62 2.68 -8.35
C SER A 558 13.22 1.39 -7.64
N PHE A 559 11.93 1.19 -7.32
CA PHE A 559 11.51 0.05 -6.51
C PHE A 559 10.73 -0.99 -7.30
N TYR A 560 11.05 -2.26 -7.04
CA TYR A 560 10.34 -3.40 -7.60
C TYR A 560 9.92 -4.38 -6.51
N LEU A 561 8.63 -4.42 -6.22
CA LEU A 561 8.06 -5.37 -5.28
C LEU A 561 6.85 -6.08 -5.88
N LYS A 562 6.72 -7.35 -5.52
CA LYS A 562 5.59 -8.18 -5.85
C LYS A 562 4.77 -8.41 -4.59
N ALA A 563 3.47 -8.20 -4.68
CA ALA A 563 2.58 -8.42 -3.55
C ALA A 563 2.58 -9.91 -3.15
N ASN A 564 3.27 -10.18 -2.04
CA ASN A 564 3.23 -11.44 -1.35
C ASN A 564 2.48 -11.25 -0.02
N ILE A 565 1.77 -12.29 0.41
CA ILE A 565 1.09 -12.27 1.71
C ILE A 565 1.67 -13.41 2.52
N SER A 566 2.37 -13.05 3.60
CA SER A 566 2.99 -14.05 4.45
C SER A 566 1.93 -14.92 5.13
N LEU A 567 2.31 -16.15 5.47
CA LEU A 567 1.43 -17.03 6.25
C LEU A 567 1.09 -16.40 7.61
N LYS A 568 2.02 -15.62 8.19
CA LYS A 568 1.80 -14.88 9.45
C LYS A 568 0.67 -13.87 9.27
N THR A 569 0.71 -13.03 8.24
CA THR A 569 -0.34 -12.05 7.93
C THR A 569 -1.69 -12.71 7.66
N LEU A 570 -1.71 -13.83 6.94
CA LEU A 570 -2.93 -14.58 6.69
C LEU A 570 -3.53 -15.11 8.01
N ILE A 571 -2.70 -15.64 8.92
CA ILE A 571 -3.14 -16.11 10.24
C ILE A 571 -3.64 -14.95 11.11
N ILE A 572 -2.91 -13.83 11.16
CA ILE A 572 -3.32 -12.64 11.94
C ILE A 572 -4.66 -12.11 11.42
N THR A 573 -4.79 -11.94 10.10
CA THR A 573 -6.02 -11.49 9.45
C THR A 573 -7.18 -12.44 9.76
N PHE A 574 -6.94 -13.75 9.67
CA PHE A 574 -7.93 -14.77 10.01
C PHE A 574 -8.35 -14.65 11.47
N LEU A 575 -7.39 -14.56 12.40
CA LEU A 575 -7.67 -14.43 13.83
C LEU A 575 -8.47 -13.17 14.12
N ILE A 576 -8.05 -12.00 13.65
CA ILE A 576 -8.77 -10.72 13.86
C ILE A 576 -10.20 -10.85 13.33
N THR A 577 -10.36 -11.28 12.08
CA THR A 577 -11.68 -11.35 11.43
C THR A 577 -12.63 -12.31 12.16
N TYR A 578 -12.14 -13.51 12.51
CA TYR A 578 -12.96 -14.53 13.17
C TYR A 578 -13.20 -14.24 14.65
N VAL A 579 -12.21 -13.74 15.38
CA VAL A 579 -12.36 -13.35 16.79
C VAL A 579 -13.40 -12.25 16.90
N VAL A 580 -13.32 -11.20 16.09
CA VAL A 580 -14.32 -10.12 16.09
C VAL A 580 -15.71 -10.67 15.73
N SER A 581 -15.82 -11.54 14.73
CA SER A 581 -17.08 -12.17 14.36
C SER A 581 -17.69 -13.02 15.49
N ILE A 582 -16.86 -13.77 16.22
CA ILE A 582 -17.28 -14.59 17.36
C ILE A 582 -17.68 -13.71 18.56
N LEU A 583 -16.90 -12.68 18.88
CA LEU A 583 -17.18 -11.73 19.97
C LEU A 583 -18.53 -11.04 19.76
N VAL A 584 -18.79 -10.57 18.55
CA VAL A 584 -20.08 -9.98 18.19
C VAL A 584 -21.22 -10.99 18.39
N ASN A 585 -21.05 -12.24 17.94
CA ASN A 585 -22.05 -13.29 18.16
C ASN A 585 -22.28 -13.61 19.64
N LEU A 586 -21.23 -13.59 20.46
CA LEU A 586 -21.30 -13.80 21.90
C LEU A 586 -22.18 -12.73 22.57
N MET A 587 -22.05 -11.46 22.17
CA MET A 587 -22.90 -10.38 22.65
C MET A 587 -24.39 -10.65 22.36
N PHE A 588 -24.71 -11.16 21.17
CA PHE A 588 -26.10 -11.52 20.81
C PHE A 588 -26.61 -12.79 21.50
N SER A 589 -25.72 -13.72 21.83
CA SER A 589 -26.08 -14.92 22.60
C SER A 589 -26.75 -14.59 23.94
N GLY A 590 -26.35 -13.48 24.59
CA GLY A 590 -27.00 -13.02 25.82
C GLY A 590 -28.47 -12.64 25.60
N LYS A 591 -28.79 -12.03 24.45
CA LYS A 591 -30.15 -11.64 24.07
C LYS A 591 -31.04 -12.84 23.74
N ILE A 592 -30.50 -13.90 23.12
CA ILE A 592 -31.24 -15.14 22.83
C ILE A 592 -31.74 -15.83 24.12
N LYS A 593 -30.94 -15.83 25.19
CA LYS A 593 -31.33 -16.45 26.47
C LYS A 593 -32.57 -15.76 27.06
N LYS A 594 -32.58 -14.42 27.05
CA LYS A 594 -33.64 -13.56 27.61
C LYS A 594 -34.88 -13.42 26.72
N LEU A 595 -34.93 -14.16 25.61
CA LEU A 595 -36.01 -14.05 24.62
C LEU A 595 -37.30 -14.66 25.17
N ASN A 596 -38.30 -13.80 25.42
CA ASN A 596 -39.63 -14.15 25.89
C ASN A 596 -40.47 -14.71 24.73
N MET A 597 -40.87 -15.97 24.86
CA MET A 597 -41.58 -16.72 23.82
C MET A 597 -42.99 -16.19 23.58
N VAL A 598 -43.70 -15.84 24.66
CA VAL A 598 -45.12 -15.42 24.60
C VAL A 598 -45.23 -14.04 23.97
N GLU A 599 -44.38 -13.11 24.39
CA GLU A 599 -44.39 -11.73 23.90
C GLU A 599 -43.99 -11.65 22.42
N SER A 600 -43.02 -12.45 21.99
CA SER A 600 -42.56 -12.46 20.59
C SER A 600 -43.58 -13.07 19.61
N LEU A 601 -44.57 -13.82 20.11
CA LEU A 601 -45.67 -14.40 19.33
C LEU A 601 -46.95 -13.56 19.40
N LYS A 602 -47.14 -12.76 20.48
CA LYS A 602 -48.28 -11.85 20.66
C LYS A 602 -48.25 -10.61 19.77
N ASP A 603 -47.10 -10.23 19.19
CA ASP A 603 -46.96 -9.11 18.22
C ASP A 603 -47.83 -9.24 16.93
N ASN A 604 -48.72 -10.23 16.85
CA ASN A 604 -49.60 -10.54 15.71
C ASN A 604 -51.08 -10.76 16.11
N GLU A 605 -51.42 -10.75 17.40
CA GLU A 605 -52.82 -10.61 17.87
C GLU A 605 -53.10 -9.13 18.12
#